data_AF-A0A7G4RHG4-F1
#
_entry.id   AF-A0A7G4RHG4-F1
#
_cell.length_a   1.000
_cell.length_b   1.000
_cell.length_c   1.000
_cell.angle_alpha   90.00
_cell.angle_beta   90.00
_cell.angle_gamma   90.00
#
_symmetry.space_group_name_H-M   'P 1'
#
loop_
_entity.id
_entity.type
_entity.pdbx_description
1 polymer ?
#
loop_
_entity_poly.entity_id
_entity_poly.type
_entity_poly.pdbx_seq_one_letter_code
_entity_poly.pdbx_strand_id
1 'polypeptide(L)'
;MIMSKNSPPPDLLKVNKKTDHFFISINKQGPHAFLMLGVYDQNKVRRLLCRVGKFGYPSGAKCDLHLMPQLPKDLTAYKYDYIYCQDQGIQKLYYVHQKVVKITENGKDTDGAKTKKVPYAEEVNIADYDELNTNINQINPQKAARLHLSAEQVLQIINSNGGHVQTINADYFRQMGFLCNSLFFKNRGQLTDEGIFRKKIQRDRISYQAYDISYEQYLEFVSILESLRAHNEFEYYKPDSTSGDEVTLKLTSTKIESSPDVKPIPNDRLNKIKASISELHIGNTCRHSAIALLETIRHAPVSSLVSSIFFMDLPCETVLEYGKPCKRIPYYVLPPPPVTIDESNNTKKKVITMLYSRMENMLLLEPNSSSTQKKFLRLKELYLDIVGPSKSSSIEQLLIYIRTWKDQNKGDLQVLRKTYFWDDLPFIKRQSSTMKLINQLEEELQKNKTPELSS
;
A
#
# COMPACT_ATOMS: atom_id res chain seq x y z
N MET A 1 0.47 2.63 34.74
CA MET A 1 -0.43 1.60 34.18
C MET A 1 -0.07 1.41 32.70
N ILE A 2 0.81 0.45 32.40
CA ILE A 2 1.33 0.22 31.04
C ILE A 2 0.21 -0.44 30.24
N MET A 3 -0.31 0.23 29.21
CA MET A 3 -1.28 -0.35 28.30
C MET A 3 -0.63 -1.49 27.49
N SER A 4 -0.63 -2.68 28.09
CA SER A 4 -0.67 -3.94 27.34
C SER A 4 -1.93 -3.91 26.49
N LYS A 5 -1.79 -3.97 25.16
CA LYS A 5 -2.76 -4.53 24.20
C LYS A 5 -2.24 -4.44 22.77
N ASN A 6 -1.26 -5.28 22.46
CA ASN A 6 -0.98 -5.67 21.06
C ASN A 6 -1.51 -7.09 20.87
N SER A 7 -2.82 -7.24 21.05
CA SER A 7 -3.51 -8.47 20.72
C SER A 7 -3.58 -8.62 19.20
N PRO A 8 -3.64 -9.86 18.68
CA PRO A 8 -3.95 -10.10 17.28
C PRO A 8 -5.26 -9.40 16.87
N PRO A 9 -5.45 -9.12 15.57
CA PRO A 9 -6.74 -8.64 15.07
C PRO A 9 -7.85 -9.64 15.47
N PRO A 10 -9.04 -9.16 15.86
CA PRO A 10 -10.15 -10.06 16.18
C PRO A 10 -10.66 -10.76 14.92
N ASP A 11 -11.09 -12.00 15.03
CA ASP A 11 -11.59 -12.76 13.88
C ASP A 11 -12.86 -12.13 13.28
N LEU A 12 -13.68 -11.48 14.12
CA LEU A 12 -14.88 -10.76 13.72
C LEU A 12 -14.76 -9.27 14.05
N LEU A 13 -15.20 -8.43 13.12
CA LEU A 13 -15.20 -6.98 13.25
C LEU A 13 -16.54 -6.41 12.76
N LYS A 14 -17.26 -5.72 13.64
CA LYS A 14 -18.45 -4.97 13.26
C LYS A 14 -18.07 -3.57 12.75
N VAL A 15 -18.67 -3.17 11.63
CA VAL A 15 -18.56 -1.84 11.04
C VAL A 15 -19.93 -1.32 10.66
N ASN A 16 -20.12 0.00 10.71
CA ASN A 16 -21.34 0.66 10.29
C ASN A 16 -21.10 1.42 8.97
N LYS A 17 -21.83 1.06 7.92
CA LYS A 17 -21.65 1.57 6.55
C LYS A 17 -21.80 3.09 6.42
N LYS A 18 -22.55 3.73 7.31
CA LYS A 18 -22.85 5.17 7.27
C LYS A 18 -21.94 6.01 8.16
N THR A 19 -21.51 5.45 9.30
CA THR A 19 -20.82 6.21 10.35
C THR A 19 -19.35 5.87 10.48
N ASP A 20 -18.92 4.67 10.09
CA ASP A 20 -17.50 4.35 10.02
C ASP A 20 -16.93 4.85 8.68
N HIS A 21 -15.77 5.49 8.75
CA HIS A 21 -15.08 6.00 7.57
C HIS A 21 -14.05 4.99 7.08
N PHE A 22 -14.12 4.64 5.80
CA PHE A 22 -13.21 3.70 5.16
C PHE A 22 -12.13 4.45 4.39
N PHE A 23 -10.92 3.92 4.39
CA PHE A 23 -9.84 4.47 3.58
C PHE A 23 -9.17 3.40 2.74
N ILE A 24 -8.59 3.85 1.64
CA ILE A 24 -7.56 3.16 0.88
C ILE A 24 -6.33 4.05 0.80
N SER A 25 -5.15 3.47 0.92
CA SER A 25 -3.90 4.20 0.76
C SER A 25 -2.93 3.46 -0.11
N ILE A 26 -2.18 4.23 -0.90
CA ILE A 26 -0.94 3.77 -1.50
C ILE A 26 0.19 4.08 -0.53
N ASN A 27 1.07 3.11 -0.33
CA ASN A 27 2.14 3.15 0.65
C ASN A 27 3.45 2.75 -0.01
N LYS A 28 4.56 3.25 0.52
CA LYS A 28 5.91 2.91 0.08
C LYS A 28 6.79 2.61 1.28
N GLN A 29 7.47 1.47 1.24
CA GLN A 29 8.49 1.06 2.20
C GLN A 29 9.77 0.72 1.43
N GLY A 30 10.78 1.59 1.52
CA GLY A 30 11.99 1.44 0.72
C GLY A 30 11.65 1.35 -0.77
N PRO A 31 12.00 0.24 -1.46
CA PRO A 31 11.68 0.01 -2.85
C PRO A 31 10.44 -0.90 -3.02
N HIS A 32 9.46 -0.80 -2.15
CA HIS A 32 8.23 -1.57 -2.30
C HIS A 32 7.03 -0.65 -2.18
N ALA A 33 6.03 -0.88 -3.00
CA ALA A 33 4.77 -0.14 -2.97
C ALA A 33 3.60 -1.11 -2.85
N PHE A 34 2.68 -0.77 -1.97
CA PHE A 34 1.58 -1.63 -1.59
C PHE A 34 0.37 -0.81 -1.16
N LEU A 35 -0.80 -1.44 -1.16
CA LEU A 35 -2.05 -0.84 -0.73
C LEU A 35 -2.37 -1.24 0.71
N MET A 36 -2.96 -0.32 1.47
CA MET A 36 -3.65 -0.64 2.72
C MET A 36 -5.10 -0.18 2.62
N LEU A 37 -6.01 -0.97 3.18
CA LEU A 37 -7.40 -0.59 3.38
C LEU A 37 -7.75 -0.72 4.85
N GLY A 38 -8.62 0.14 5.34
CA GLY A 38 -8.97 0.17 6.74
C GLY A 38 -10.15 1.04 7.08
N VAL A 39 -10.46 1.07 8.37
CA VAL A 39 -11.38 2.04 8.99
C VAL A 39 -10.55 3.05 9.77
N TYR A 40 -10.90 4.33 9.63
CA TYR A 40 -10.25 5.43 10.32
C TYR A 40 -11.27 6.31 11.05
N ASP A 41 -10.75 7.12 11.96
CA ASP A 41 -11.50 8.15 12.67
C ASP A 41 -10.60 9.37 12.81
N GLN A 42 -11.11 10.52 12.35
CA GLN A 42 -10.36 11.76 12.20
C GLN A 42 -9.04 11.53 11.43
N ASN A 43 -7.89 11.72 12.09
CA ASN A 43 -6.56 11.51 11.54
C ASN A 43 -5.89 10.26 12.12
N LYS A 44 -6.65 9.19 12.43
CA LYS A 44 -6.12 7.96 13.03
C LYS A 44 -6.74 6.72 12.41
N VAL A 45 -5.89 5.75 12.05
CA VAL A 45 -6.36 4.41 11.65
C VAL A 45 -6.86 3.66 12.87
N ARG A 46 -8.13 3.24 12.85
CA ARG A 46 -8.73 2.41 13.89
C ARG A 46 -8.41 0.93 13.66
N ARG A 47 -8.62 0.45 12.44
CA ARG A 47 -8.44 -0.95 12.04
C ARG A 47 -7.91 -1.03 10.61
N LEU A 48 -6.96 -1.94 10.38
CA LEU A 48 -6.62 -2.37 9.02
C LEU A 48 -7.50 -3.55 8.64
N LEU A 49 -8.05 -3.50 7.44
CA LEU A 49 -8.90 -4.54 6.88
C LEU A 49 -8.11 -5.43 5.91
N CYS A 50 -7.20 -4.86 5.14
CA CYS A 50 -6.39 -5.57 4.16
C CYS A 50 -5.08 -4.83 3.88
N ARG A 51 -4.04 -5.59 3.52
CA ARG A 51 -2.82 -5.05 2.92
C ARG A 51 -2.38 -5.96 1.77
N VAL A 52 -2.10 -5.39 0.60
CA VAL A 52 -1.64 -6.16 -0.56
C VAL A 52 -0.55 -5.42 -1.32
N GLY A 53 0.45 -6.16 -1.77
CA GLY A 53 1.56 -5.64 -2.55
C GLY A 53 1.77 -6.48 -3.80
N LYS A 54 2.30 -5.88 -4.87
CA LYS A 54 2.78 -6.65 -6.02
C LYS A 54 4.21 -7.06 -5.80
N PHE A 55 4.47 -8.35 -5.96
CA PHE A 55 5.81 -8.91 -5.88
C PHE A 55 6.17 -9.51 -7.22
N GLY A 56 7.40 -9.22 -7.65
CA GLY A 56 8.01 -9.91 -8.77
C GLY A 56 8.55 -11.24 -8.29
N TYR A 57 8.25 -12.29 -9.03
CA TYR A 57 8.94 -13.55 -8.92
C TYR A 57 10.08 -13.45 -9.91
N PRO A 58 11.34 -13.51 -9.45
CA PRO A 58 12.46 -13.34 -10.35
C PRO A 58 12.39 -14.45 -11.39
N SER A 59 12.07 -14.13 -12.65
CA SER A 59 12.07 -15.08 -13.75
C SER A 59 13.50 -15.36 -14.24
N GLY A 60 14.47 -15.31 -13.32
CA GLY A 60 15.90 -15.23 -13.62
C GLY A 60 16.82 -15.10 -12.39
N ALA A 61 16.31 -15.18 -11.15
CA ALA A 61 17.16 -15.74 -10.11
C ALA A 61 17.36 -17.17 -10.58
N LYS A 62 18.59 -17.55 -10.94
CA LYS A 62 18.90 -18.93 -11.32
C LYS A 62 18.25 -19.82 -10.26
N CYS A 63 17.15 -20.47 -10.64
CA CYS A 63 16.46 -21.47 -9.85
C CYS A 63 16.64 -22.78 -10.61
N ASP A 64 17.87 -23.00 -11.07
CA ASP A 64 18.16 -24.23 -11.76
C ASP A 64 18.07 -25.36 -10.73
N LEU A 65 17.45 -26.45 -11.11
CA LEU A 65 17.50 -27.69 -10.37
C LEU A 65 18.60 -28.55 -10.98
N HIS A 66 19.68 -28.71 -10.23
CA HIS A 66 20.80 -29.58 -10.60
C HIS A 66 20.56 -30.96 -10.01
N LEU A 67 20.51 -31.97 -10.86
CA LEU A 67 20.36 -33.37 -10.48
C LEU A 67 21.75 -33.98 -10.35
N MET A 68 22.15 -34.34 -9.13
CA MET A 68 23.51 -34.78 -8.83
C MET A 68 23.48 -36.02 -7.91
N PRO A 69 24.53 -36.85 -7.90
CA PRO A 69 24.62 -37.93 -6.91
C PRO A 69 24.87 -37.37 -5.51
N GLN A 70 25.72 -36.33 -5.38
CA GLN A 70 26.13 -35.77 -4.10
C GLN A 70 26.27 -34.24 -4.17
N LEU A 71 26.23 -33.58 -3.02
CA LEU A 71 26.37 -32.12 -2.92
C LEU A 71 27.82 -31.70 -3.27
N PRO A 72 28.04 -30.77 -4.22
CA PRO A 72 29.37 -30.29 -4.55
C PRO A 72 30.08 -29.61 -3.37
N LYS A 73 31.40 -29.82 -3.24
CA LYS A 73 32.22 -29.14 -2.23
C LYS A 73 32.33 -27.64 -2.47
N ASP A 74 32.38 -27.21 -3.74
CA ASP A 74 32.35 -25.80 -4.12
C ASP A 74 30.95 -25.41 -4.63
N LEU A 75 30.27 -24.59 -3.84
CA LEU A 75 28.92 -24.11 -4.14
C LEU A 75 28.92 -22.79 -4.92
N THR A 76 30.08 -22.31 -5.36
CA THR A 76 30.22 -20.99 -6.00
C THR A 76 29.43 -20.85 -7.31
N ALA A 77 29.33 -21.93 -8.08
CA ALA A 77 28.61 -21.96 -9.35
C ALA A 77 27.08 -22.06 -9.20
N TYR A 78 26.61 -22.54 -8.04
CA TYR A 78 25.23 -22.93 -7.78
C TYR A 78 24.46 -21.89 -6.97
N LYS A 79 24.96 -20.65 -6.88
CA LYS A 79 24.36 -19.61 -6.04
C LYS A 79 22.90 -19.38 -6.45
N TYR A 80 21.99 -19.54 -5.47
CA TYR A 80 20.54 -19.43 -5.59
C TYR A 80 19.85 -20.58 -6.33
N ASP A 81 20.58 -21.63 -6.70
CA ASP A 81 20.05 -22.84 -7.34
C ASP A 81 19.62 -23.90 -6.31
N TYR A 82 18.82 -24.85 -6.79
CA TYR A 82 18.50 -26.08 -6.09
C TYR A 82 19.44 -27.20 -6.53
N ILE A 83 19.88 -28.02 -5.59
CA ILE A 83 20.66 -29.23 -5.87
C ILE A 83 19.90 -30.42 -5.30
N TYR A 84 19.39 -31.28 -6.17
CA TYR A 84 18.75 -32.52 -5.78
C TYR A 84 19.77 -33.66 -5.85
N CYS A 85 20.08 -34.21 -4.69
CA CYS A 85 21.04 -35.28 -4.50
C CYS A 85 20.34 -36.62 -4.32
N GLN A 86 20.77 -37.63 -5.06
CA GLN A 86 20.33 -39.01 -4.89
C GLN A 86 21.56 -39.92 -4.73
N ASP A 87 21.84 -40.32 -3.49
CA ASP A 87 22.97 -41.18 -3.13
C ASP A 87 22.48 -42.41 -2.35
N GLN A 88 22.77 -43.62 -2.85
CA GLN A 88 22.45 -44.89 -2.19
C GLN A 88 20.99 -45.01 -1.68
N GLY A 89 20.03 -44.41 -2.41
CA GLY A 89 18.62 -44.43 -2.04
C GLY A 89 18.20 -43.32 -1.06
N ILE A 90 19.13 -42.50 -0.59
CA ILE A 90 18.83 -41.30 0.20
C ILE A 90 18.65 -40.12 -0.76
N GLN A 91 17.50 -39.46 -0.66
CA GLN A 91 17.13 -38.30 -1.46
C GLN A 91 17.17 -37.06 -0.60
N LYS A 92 17.85 -36.02 -1.10
CA LYS A 92 17.95 -34.73 -0.41
C LYS A 92 17.86 -33.60 -1.41
N LEU A 93 17.14 -32.56 -1.06
CA LEU A 93 17.09 -31.32 -1.82
C LEU A 93 17.81 -30.24 -1.04
N TYR A 94 18.71 -29.51 -1.68
CA TYR A 94 19.42 -28.39 -1.08
C TYR A 94 19.11 -27.12 -1.83
N TYR A 95 19.06 -26.01 -1.11
CA TYR A 95 19.05 -24.67 -1.68
C TYR A 95 20.34 -23.93 -1.32
N VAL A 96 21.00 -23.32 -2.31
CA VAL A 96 22.30 -22.69 -2.11
C VAL A 96 22.13 -21.20 -1.84
N HIS A 97 22.30 -20.81 -0.57
CA HIS A 97 22.29 -19.43 -0.12
C HIS A 97 23.65 -18.76 -0.26
N GLN A 98 23.70 -17.44 0.00
CA GLN A 98 24.94 -16.73 0.31
C GLN A 98 24.82 -16.05 1.67
N LYS A 99 25.80 -16.28 2.55
CA LYS A 99 26.01 -15.53 3.80
C LYS A 99 27.17 -14.56 3.67
N VAL A 100 27.05 -13.40 4.31
CA VAL A 100 28.13 -12.42 4.42
C VAL A 100 28.96 -12.79 5.65
N VAL A 101 30.24 -13.09 5.44
CA VAL A 101 31.19 -13.42 6.50
C VAL A 101 32.18 -12.26 6.62
N LYS A 102 32.41 -11.77 7.84
CA LYS A 102 33.48 -10.80 8.10
C LYS A 102 34.82 -11.53 8.00
N ILE A 103 35.75 -10.98 7.22
CA ILE A 103 37.12 -11.48 7.16
C ILE A 103 37.90 -10.72 8.24
N THR A 104 38.32 -11.43 9.28
CA THR A 104 39.31 -10.92 10.25
C THR A 104 40.70 -11.26 9.74
N GLU A 105 41.47 -10.26 9.31
CA GLU A 105 42.91 -10.45 9.07
C GLU A 105 43.60 -10.54 10.46
N ASN A 106 44.28 -11.66 10.73
CA ASN A 106 45.06 -11.91 11.96
C ASN A 106 44.26 -11.92 13.29
N GLY A 107 42.97 -12.24 13.26
CA GLY A 107 42.15 -12.41 14.47
C GLY A 107 41.92 -11.13 15.28
N LYS A 108 42.25 -9.95 14.72
CA LYS A 108 41.93 -8.66 15.32
C LYS A 108 40.79 -8.02 14.53
N ASP A 109 39.70 -7.72 15.24
CA ASP A 109 38.63 -6.87 14.70
C ASP A 109 39.20 -5.46 14.50
N THR A 110 39.41 -5.07 13.26
CA THR A 110 39.67 -3.68 12.89
C THR A 110 38.39 -3.03 12.43
N ASP A 111 38.16 -1.78 12.84
CA ASP A 111 37.10 -0.92 12.30
C ASP A 111 37.37 -0.69 10.80
N GLY A 112 36.79 -1.57 9.98
CA GLY A 112 37.07 -1.67 8.54
C GLY A 112 37.05 -3.09 7.96
N ALA A 113 36.68 -4.12 8.73
CA ALA A 113 36.68 -5.52 8.28
C ALA A 113 36.01 -5.74 6.92
N LYS A 114 36.79 -6.24 5.95
CA LYS A 114 36.29 -6.62 4.62
C LYS A 114 35.29 -7.77 4.77
N THR A 115 34.13 -7.65 4.14
CA THR A 115 33.14 -8.73 4.09
C THR A 115 33.29 -9.57 2.83
N LYS A 116 33.21 -10.90 2.94
CA LYS A 116 33.14 -11.82 1.81
C LYS A 116 31.82 -12.57 1.81
N LYS A 117 31.21 -12.69 0.64
CA LYS A 117 30.02 -13.54 0.44
C LYS A 117 30.48 -14.98 0.21
N VAL A 118 30.06 -15.88 1.09
CA VAL A 118 30.37 -17.31 1.01
C VAL A 118 29.07 -18.07 0.75
N PRO A 119 29.00 -18.91 -0.29
CA PRO A 119 27.84 -19.74 -0.52
C PRO A 119 27.74 -20.85 0.53
N TYR A 120 26.53 -21.25 0.90
CA TYR A 120 26.29 -22.43 1.74
C TYR A 120 24.99 -23.10 1.31
N ALA A 121 24.91 -24.41 1.50
CA ALA A 121 23.71 -25.18 1.21
C ALA A 121 22.86 -25.34 2.48
N GLU A 122 21.55 -25.16 2.34
CA GLU A 122 20.55 -25.49 3.36
C GLU A 122 19.71 -26.66 2.82
N GLU A 123 19.48 -27.68 3.64
CA GLU A 123 18.61 -28.80 3.27
C GLU A 123 17.16 -28.34 3.29
N VAL A 124 16.46 -28.55 2.18
CA VAL A 124 15.06 -28.22 1.98
C VAL A 124 14.23 -29.41 2.44
N ASN A 125 13.35 -29.18 3.42
CA ASN A 125 12.43 -30.21 3.89
C ASN A 125 11.41 -30.54 2.79
N ILE A 126 11.35 -31.79 2.35
CA ILE A 126 10.39 -32.26 1.34
C ILE A 126 9.52 -33.33 2.00
N ALA A 127 8.20 -33.17 1.88
CA ALA A 127 7.24 -34.06 2.51
C ALA A 127 7.16 -35.42 1.81
N ASP A 128 7.14 -35.42 0.47
CA ASP A 128 7.04 -36.62 -0.36
C ASP A 128 8.05 -36.58 -1.52
N TYR A 129 9.15 -37.33 -1.39
CA TYR A 129 10.14 -37.38 -2.46
C TYR A 129 9.67 -38.15 -3.71
N ASP A 130 8.69 -39.04 -3.61
CA ASP A 130 8.15 -39.76 -4.76
C ASP A 130 7.31 -38.81 -5.64
N GLU A 131 6.53 -37.94 -5.03
CA GLU A 131 5.85 -36.83 -5.73
C GLU A 131 6.86 -35.88 -6.39
N LEU A 132 7.92 -35.50 -5.65
CA LEU A 132 8.99 -34.65 -6.21
C LEU A 132 9.63 -35.30 -7.44
N ASN A 133 10.01 -36.58 -7.36
CA ASN A 133 10.60 -37.34 -8.46
C ASN A 133 9.65 -37.44 -9.65
N THR A 134 8.36 -37.67 -9.40
CA THR A 134 7.32 -37.76 -10.44
C THR A 134 7.24 -36.44 -11.20
N ASN A 135 7.17 -35.33 -10.49
CA ASN A 135 7.11 -34.00 -11.07
C ASN A 135 8.39 -33.65 -11.85
N ILE A 136 9.57 -33.97 -11.31
CA ILE A 136 10.85 -33.79 -12.02
C ILE A 136 10.85 -34.60 -13.32
N ASN A 137 10.45 -35.87 -13.28
CA ASN A 137 10.44 -36.74 -14.47
C ASN A 137 9.45 -36.25 -15.54
N GLN A 138 8.31 -35.67 -15.15
CA GLN A 138 7.36 -35.07 -16.08
C GLN A 138 7.95 -33.88 -16.84
N ILE A 139 8.73 -33.03 -16.17
CA ILE A 139 9.35 -31.85 -16.79
C ILE A 139 10.74 -32.11 -17.38
N ASN A 140 11.36 -33.26 -17.07
CA ASN A 140 12.69 -33.66 -17.53
C ASN A 140 12.70 -35.03 -18.21
N PRO A 141 11.92 -35.24 -19.29
CA PRO A 141 11.85 -36.54 -19.97
C PRO A 141 13.21 -37.00 -20.52
N GLN A 142 14.11 -36.05 -20.80
CA GLN A 142 15.45 -36.31 -21.33
C GLN A 142 16.50 -36.57 -20.23
N LYS A 143 16.12 -36.53 -18.95
CA LYS A 143 17.02 -36.72 -17.79
C LYS A 143 18.26 -35.82 -17.84
N ALA A 144 18.08 -34.56 -18.24
CA ALA A 144 19.14 -33.56 -18.22
C ALA A 144 19.64 -33.34 -16.77
N ALA A 145 20.96 -33.20 -16.59
CA ALA A 145 21.57 -32.97 -15.27
C ALA A 145 21.24 -31.59 -14.68
N ARG A 146 20.73 -30.66 -15.49
CA ARG A 146 20.33 -29.31 -15.09
C ARG A 146 19.00 -28.98 -15.72
N LEU A 147 18.07 -28.50 -14.90
CA LEU A 147 16.75 -28.05 -15.30
C LEU A 147 16.59 -26.59 -14.97
N HIS A 148 16.18 -25.78 -15.95
CA HIS A 148 15.80 -24.40 -15.68
C HIS A 148 14.34 -24.38 -15.22
N LEU A 149 14.11 -24.16 -13.92
CA LEU A 149 12.75 -24.11 -13.39
C LEU A 149 12.18 -22.70 -13.51
N SER A 150 10.96 -22.60 -14.03
CA SER A 150 10.12 -21.41 -13.86
C SER A 150 9.68 -21.25 -12.39
N ALA A 151 9.23 -20.05 -12.02
CA ALA A 151 8.73 -19.80 -10.67
C ALA A 151 7.53 -20.70 -10.32
N GLU A 152 6.65 -20.98 -11.28
CA GLU A 152 5.52 -21.89 -11.12
C GLU A 152 5.97 -23.32 -10.91
N GLN A 153 7.00 -23.78 -11.64
CA GLN A 153 7.59 -25.09 -11.42
C GLN A 153 8.24 -25.17 -10.03
N VAL A 154 8.97 -24.16 -9.56
CA VAL A 154 9.49 -24.15 -8.18
C VAL A 154 8.35 -24.24 -7.16
N LEU A 155 7.26 -23.48 -7.37
CA LEU A 155 6.10 -23.51 -6.46
C LEU A 155 5.42 -24.88 -6.44
N GLN A 156 5.18 -25.47 -7.61
CA GLN A 156 4.50 -26.76 -7.75
C GLN A 156 5.36 -27.93 -7.29
N ILE A 157 6.64 -27.95 -7.69
CA ILE A 157 7.52 -29.09 -7.50
C ILE A 157 8.12 -29.09 -6.09
N ILE A 158 8.48 -27.92 -5.56
CA ILE A 158 9.27 -27.80 -4.32
C ILE A 158 8.40 -27.27 -3.18
N ASN A 159 7.80 -26.08 -3.34
CA ASN A 159 7.14 -25.40 -2.22
C ASN A 159 5.83 -26.09 -1.79
N SER A 160 5.02 -26.55 -2.75
CA SER A 160 3.76 -27.24 -2.46
C SER A 160 3.97 -28.58 -1.76
N ASN A 161 5.18 -29.12 -1.85
CA ASN A 161 5.61 -30.37 -1.24
C ASN A 161 6.41 -30.15 0.07
N GLY A 162 6.07 -29.10 0.82
CA GLY A 162 6.69 -28.77 2.12
C GLY A 162 8.01 -28.01 2.07
N GLY A 163 8.50 -27.68 0.86
CA GLY A 163 9.76 -26.99 0.63
C GLY A 163 9.84 -25.54 1.16
N HIS A 164 11.07 -25.06 1.32
CA HIS A 164 11.37 -23.74 1.89
C HIS A 164 10.78 -22.59 1.06
N VAL A 165 9.82 -21.86 1.63
CA VAL A 165 9.40 -20.56 1.12
C VAL A 165 10.52 -19.56 1.41
N GLN A 166 11.15 -19.01 0.37
CA GLN A 166 12.13 -17.93 0.54
C GLN A 166 11.54 -16.83 1.43
N THR A 167 11.96 -16.76 2.68
CA THR A 167 11.65 -15.61 3.51
C THR A 167 12.50 -14.46 2.99
N ILE A 168 11.90 -13.59 2.19
CA ILE A 168 12.50 -12.33 1.71
C ILE A 168 12.71 -11.44 2.93
N ASN A 169 13.76 -11.66 3.70
CA ASN A 169 14.12 -10.79 4.80
C ASN A 169 15.64 -10.60 4.87
N ALA A 170 16.02 -9.33 5.00
CA ALA A 170 17.37 -8.77 5.18
C ALA A 170 18.32 -8.74 3.96
N ASP A 171 18.15 -7.72 3.11
CA ASP A 171 19.19 -6.68 2.90
C ASP A 171 18.66 -5.59 1.95
N TYR A 172 18.69 -4.32 2.36
CA TYR A 172 18.28 -3.18 1.53
C TYR A 172 19.06 -3.12 0.20
N PHE A 173 20.33 -3.52 0.20
CA PHE A 173 21.16 -3.64 -1.02
C PHE A 173 20.81 -4.88 -1.86
N ARG A 174 20.34 -5.97 -1.24
CA ARG A 174 19.77 -7.10 -1.99
C ARG A 174 18.42 -6.72 -2.59
N GLN A 175 17.60 -5.96 -1.88
CA GLN A 175 16.36 -5.40 -2.42
C GLN A 175 16.66 -4.46 -3.58
N MET A 176 17.69 -3.61 -3.50
CA MET A 176 18.08 -2.76 -4.64
C MET A 176 18.70 -3.53 -5.81
N GLY A 177 19.55 -4.52 -5.56
CA GLY A 177 20.08 -5.37 -6.63
C GLY A 177 19.00 -6.26 -7.28
N PHE A 178 18.09 -6.81 -6.47
CA PHE A 178 16.90 -7.52 -6.91
C PHE A 178 15.97 -6.60 -7.69
N LEU A 179 15.78 -5.36 -7.25
CA LEU A 179 14.95 -4.39 -7.95
C LEU A 179 15.57 -3.90 -9.24
N CYS A 180 16.87 -3.61 -9.29
CA CYS A 180 17.51 -3.28 -10.56
C CYS A 180 17.31 -4.45 -11.54
N ASN A 181 17.59 -5.68 -11.13
CA ASN A 181 17.32 -6.84 -11.98
C ASN A 181 15.83 -6.99 -12.32
N SER A 182 14.91 -6.82 -11.37
CA SER A 182 13.48 -6.98 -11.61
C SER A 182 12.81 -5.83 -12.34
N LEU A 183 13.44 -4.66 -12.39
CA LEU A 183 12.99 -3.50 -13.14
C LEU A 183 13.54 -3.55 -14.56
N PHE A 184 14.77 -4.06 -14.78
CA PHE A 184 15.34 -4.18 -16.12
C PHE A 184 14.95 -5.48 -16.84
N PHE A 185 14.55 -6.53 -16.12
CA PHE A 185 14.05 -7.79 -16.70
C PHE A 185 12.54 -7.93 -16.51
N LYS A 186 11.87 -8.46 -17.54
CA LYS A 186 10.43 -8.71 -17.55
C LYS A 186 10.10 -9.92 -16.67
N ASN A 187 9.93 -9.69 -15.37
CA ASN A 187 9.59 -10.73 -14.41
C ASN A 187 8.08 -10.99 -14.37
N ARG A 188 7.66 -12.19 -13.97
CA ARG A 188 6.26 -12.43 -13.61
C ARG A 188 5.95 -11.72 -12.30
N GLY A 189 4.81 -11.05 -12.24
CA GLY A 189 4.31 -10.35 -11.05
C GLY A 189 3.02 -10.99 -10.57
N GLN A 190 2.80 -10.94 -9.27
CA GLN A 190 1.50 -11.26 -8.67
C GLN A 190 1.27 -10.42 -7.42
N LEU A 191 -0.01 -10.27 -7.05
CA LEU A 191 -0.36 -9.71 -5.75
C LEU A 191 -0.14 -10.74 -4.66
N THR A 192 0.42 -10.32 -3.53
CA THR A 192 0.54 -11.14 -2.33
C THR A 192 -0.05 -10.39 -1.14
N ASP A 193 -0.42 -11.18 -0.13
CA ASP A 193 -0.83 -10.66 1.17
C ASP A 193 0.39 -10.11 1.93
N GLU A 194 0.28 -8.87 2.38
CA GLU A 194 1.29 -8.17 3.17
C GLU A 194 1.15 -8.42 4.68
N GLY A 195 0.04 -9.02 5.10
CA GLY A 195 -0.36 -9.23 6.49
C GLY A 195 -0.77 -7.93 7.19
N ILE A 196 -1.94 -7.95 7.85
CA ILE A 196 -2.47 -6.81 8.61
C ILE A 196 -1.90 -6.71 10.05
N PHE A 197 -1.12 -7.69 10.48
CA PHE A 197 -0.55 -7.78 11.82
C PHE A 197 0.81 -8.48 11.84
N ARG A 198 1.70 -8.04 12.74
CA ARG A 198 2.99 -8.68 13.04
C ARG A 198 3.11 -8.94 14.53
N LYS A 199 3.64 -10.10 14.94
CA LYS A 199 3.81 -10.46 16.37
C LYS A 199 4.88 -9.60 17.08
N LYS A 200 5.94 -9.22 16.36
CA LYS A 200 7.04 -8.41 16.89
C LYS A 200 6.80 -6.94 16.57
N ILE A 201 7.23 -6.05 17.49
CA ILE A 201 7.32 -4.62 17.20
C ILE A 201 8.37 -4.45 16.10
N GLN A 202 7.90 -4.22 14.88
CA GLN A 202 8.68 -3.58 13.84
C GLN A 202 8.29 -2.10 13.83
N ARG A 203 9.26 -1.23 13.52
CA ARG A 203 9.06 0.21 13.38
C ARG A 203 9.45 0.61 11.97
N ASP A 204 8.68 0.10 11.01
CA ASP A 204 8.98 0.30 9.61
C ASP A 204 8.49 1.68 9.18
N ARG A 205 9.40 2.58 8.80
CA ARG A 205 9.03 3.87 8.24
C ARG A 205 8.46 3.67 6.85
N ILE A 206 7.32 4.30 6.59
CA ILE A 206 6.69 4.31 5.28
C ILE A 206 6.31 5.73 4.88
N SER A 207 6.29 5.99 3.58
CA SER A 207 5.57 7.13 3.01
C SER A 207 4.22 6.65 2.46
N TYR A 208 3.19 7.50 2.47
CA TYR A 208 1.85 7.15 2.02
C TYR A 208 1.06 8.33 1.44
N GLN A 209 -0.01 8.00 0.71
CA GLN A 209 -1.11 8.90 0.39
C GLN A 209 -2.42 8.13 0.57
N ALA A 210 -3.32 8.62 1.40
CA ALA A 210 -4.60 7.97 1.70
C ALA A 210 -5.79 8.78 1.22
N TYR A 211 -6.86 8.05 0.89
CA TYR A 211 -8.09 8.57 0.34
C TYR A 211 -9.29 7.88 0.98
N ASP A 212 -10.33 8.67 1.18
CA ASP A 212 -11.63 8.22 1.66
C ASP A 212 -12.30 7.38 0.58
N ILE A 213 -12.94 6.30 1.00
CA ILE A 213 -13.73 5.42 0.13
C ILE A 213 -15.03 5.04 0.83
N SER A 214 -16.04 4.66 0.05
CA SER A 214 -17.27 4.08 0.60
C SER A 214 -17.09 2.60 0.94
N TYR A 215 -18.05 2.04 1.66
CA TYR A 215 -18.12 0.60 1.91
C TYR A 215 -18.26 -0.19 0.61
N GLU A 216 -19.02 0.32 -0.37
CA GLU A 216 -19.20 -0.29 -1.68
C GLU A 216 -17.89 -0.35 -2.48
N GLN A 217 -17.07 0.69 -2.39
CA GLN A 217 -15.73 0.70 -2.98
C GLN A 217 -14.78 -0.30 -2.29
N TYR A 218 -14.92 -0.48 -0.98
CA TYR A 218 -14.22 -1.56 -0.28
C TYR A 218 -14.67 -2.94 -0.78
N LEU A 219 -15.96 -3.17 -0.99
CA LEU A 219 -16.48 -4.42 -1.57
C LEU A 219 -15.98 -4.67 -2.99
N GLU A 220 -15.91 -3.62 -3.83
CA GLU A 220 -15.31 -3.71 -5.17
C GLU A 220 -13.85 -4.20 -5.06
N PHE A 221 -13.08 -3.64 -4.12
CA PHE A 221 -11.70 -4.09 -3.88
C PHE A 221 -11.62 -5.57 -3.48
N VAL A 222 -12.48 -6.02 -2.56
CA VAL A 222 -12.58 -7.45 -2.19
C VAL A 222 -12.86 -8.30 -3.43
N SER A 223 -13.78 -7.88 -4.29
CA SER A 223 -14.11 -8.57 -5.54
C SER A 223 -12.94 -8.66 -6.52
N ILE A 224 -12.15 -7.58 -6.65
CA ILE A 224 -10.93 -7.59 -7.47
C ILE A 224 -9.97 -8.65 -6.94
N LEU A 225 -9.69 -8.64 -5.63
CA LEU A 225 -8.75 -9.58 -5.03
C LEU A 225 -9.18 -11.04 -5.22
N GLU A 226 -10.45 -11.37 -4.98
CA GLU A 226 -10.95 -12.74 -5.20
C GLU A 226 -10.89 -13.16 -6.67
N SER A 227 -11.04 -12.20 -7.61
CA SER A 227 -10.94 -12.47 -9.06
C SER A 227 -9.50 -12.65 -9.55
N LEU A 228 -8.52 -12.15 -8.81
CA LEU A 228 -7.08 -12.26 -9.10
C LEU A 228 -6.42 -13.44 -8.39
N ARG A 229 -7.19 -14.15 -7.55
CA ARG A 229 -6.72 -15.22 -6.70
C ARG A 229 -6.55 -16.52 -7.51
N ALA A 230 -5.44 -16.63 -8.24
CA ALA A 230 -5.10 -17.88 -8.93
C ALA A 230 -4.55 -18.94 -7.95
N HIS A 231 -3.54 -18.59 -7.15
CA HIS A 231 -2.83 -19.53 -6.26
C HIS A 231 -2.51 -18.97 -4.86
N ASN A 232 -2.82 -17.70 -4.59
CA ASN A 232 -2.46 -17.06 -3.32
C ASN A 232 -3.62 -17.11 -2.33
N GLU A 233 -3.33 -17.48 -1.09
CA GLU A 233 -4.23 -17.22 0.01
C GLU A 233 -4.03 -15.78 0.49
N PHE A 234 -5.10 -14.99 0.43
CA PHE A 234 -5.13 -13.65 1.02
C PHE A 234 -5.94 -13.75 2.31
N GLU A 235 -5.32 -13.47 3.46
CA GLU A 235 -5.97 -13.41 4.75
C GLU A 235 -6.31 -11.96 5.08
N TYR A 236 -7.58 -11.60 4.86
CA TYR A 236 -8.07 -10.25 5.09
C TYR A 236 -9.53 -10.27 5.53
N TYR A 237 -10.01 -9.14 6.04
CA TYR A 237 -11.41 -9.02 6.42
C TYR A 237 -12.29 -9.03 5.19
N LYS A 238 -13.38 -9.80 5.26
CA LYS A 238 -14.38 -9.91 4.22
C LYS A 238 -15.79 -9.90 4.84
N PRO A 239 -16.84 -9.49 4.11
CA PRO A 239 -18.21 -9.53 4.63
C PRO A 239 -18.64 -10.94 5.00
N ASP A 240 -19.20 -11.10 6.20
CA ASP A 240 -19.71 -12.37 6.73
C ASP A 240 -21.24 -12.30 6.90
N SER A 241 -21.75 -11.21 7.46
CA SER A 241 -23.18 -10.95 7.59
C SER A 241 -23.51 -9.46 7.58
N THR A 242 -24.69 -9.10 7.07
CA THR A 242 -25.18 -7.72 6.99
C THR A 242 -26.53 -7.60 7.66
N SER A 243 -26.72 -6.59 8.52
CA SER A 243 -28.00 -6.24 9.13
C SER A 243 -28.21 -4.72 9.07
N GLY A 244 -29.05 -4.28 8.12
CA GLY A 244 -29.27 -2.85 7.90
C GLY A 244 -27.99 -2.11 7.52
N ASP A 245 -27.58 -1.15 8.35
CA ASP A 245 -26.34 -0.38 8.18
C ASP A 245 -25.11 -1.03 8.83
N GLU A 246 -25.30 -2.08 9.65
CA GLU A 246 -24.20 -2.81 10.29
C GLU A 246 -23.77 -4.01 9.45
N VAL A 247 -22.46 -4.21 9.36
CA VAL A 247 -21.83 -5.35 8.70
C VAL A 247 -20.85 -5.99 9.67
N THR A 248 -20.93 -7.31 9.80
CA THR A 248 -19.89 -8.11 10.43
C THR A 248 -18.91 -8.56 9.35
N LEU A 249 -17.66 -8.15 9.49
CA LEU A 249 -16.54 -8.61 8.69
C LEU A 249 -15.82 -9.75 9.41
N LYS A 250 -15.40 -10.77 8.69
CA LYS A 250 -14.61 -11.90 9.19
C LYS A 250 -13.23 -11.91 8.56
N LEU A 251 -12.20 -12.03 9.39
CA LEU A 251 -10.83 -12.28 8.94
C LEU A 251 -10.75 -13.74 8.47
N THR A 252 -10.51 -13.95 7.18
CA THR A 252 -10.48 -15.31 6.62
C THR A 252 -9.62 -15.36 5.36
N SER A 253 -8.96 -16.50 5.13
CA SER A 253 -8.39 -16.82 3.83
C SER A 253 -9.41 -17.48 2.91
N THR A 254 -10.56 -17.99 3.37
CA THR A 254 -11.51 -18.72 2.51
C THR A 254 -12.07 -17.84 1.40
N LYS A 255 -12.18 -18.39 0.18
CA LYS A 255 -12.83 -17.70 -0.95
C LYS A 255 -14.31 -17.51 -0.62
N ILE A 256 -14.82 -16.31 -0.86
CA ILE A 256 -16.25 -16.04 -0.70
C ILE A 256 -16.94 -16.31 -2.03
N GLU A 257 -17.99 -17.13 -1.98
CA GLU A 257 -18.94 -17.22 -3.08
C GLU A 257 -19.63 -15.86 -3.20
N SER A 258 -19.55 -15.27 -4.39
CA SER A 258 -19.94 -13.90 -4.73
C SER A 258 -21.05 -13.37 -3.83
N SER A 259 -20.71 -12.41 -2.95
CA SER A 259 -21.75 -11.76 -2.14
C SER A 259 -22.75 -11.10 -3.09
N PRO A 260 -24.07 -11.25 -2.86
CA PRO A 260 -25.10 -10.68 -3.72
C PRO A 260 -25.00 -9.14 -3.83
N ASP A 261 -24.34 -8.50 -2.87
CA ASP A 261 -24.16 -7.04 -2.84
C ASP A 261 -23.00 -6.54 -3.71
N VAL A 262 -22.14 -7.43 -4.21
CA VAL A 262 -20.95 -7.07 -4.97
C VAL A 262 -21.29 -6.95 -6.45
N LYS A 263 -21.27 -5.71 -6.97
CA LYS A 263 -21.43 -5.49 -8.41
C LYS A 263 -20.25 -6.10 -9.17
N PRO A 264 -20.50 -6.88 -10.23
CA PRO A 264 -19.43 -7.42 -11.05
C PRO A 264 -18.65 -6.29 -11.72
N ILE A 265 -17.34 -6.43 -11.70
CA ILE A 265 -16.43 -5.42 -12.25
C ILE A 265 -16.40 -5.61 -13.77
N PRO A 266 -16.50 -4.51 -14.55
CA PRO A 266 -16.37 -4.58 -16.00
C PRO A 266 -15.08 -5.32 -16.42
N ASN A 267 -15.22 -6.27 -17.35
CA ASN A 267 -14.12 -7.14 -17.78
C ASN A 267 -12.92 -6.34 -18.32
N ASP A 268 -13.16 -5.20 -18.97
CA ASP A 268 -12.11 -4.34 -19.49
C ASP A 268 -11.24 -3.75 -18.36
N ARG A 269 -11.85 -3.30 -17.26
CA ARG A 269 -11.15 -2.82 -16.06
C ARG A 269 -10.37 -3.93 -15.39
N LEU A 270 -11.00 -5.10 -15.22
CA LEU A 270 -10.34 -6.26 -14.62
C LEU A 270 -9.13 -6.71 -15.43
N ASN A 271 -9.23 -6.72 -16.77
CA ASN A 271 -8.13 -7.10 -17.65
C ASN A 271 -6.96 -6.10 -17.59
N LYS A 272 -7.25 -4.79 -17.49
CA LYS A 272 -6.20 -3.76 -17.27
C LYS A 272 -5.47 -3.99 -15.95
N ILE A 273 -6.21 -4.29 -14.88
CA ILE A 273 -5.61 -4.62 -13.57
C ILE A 273 -4.76 -5.88 -13.67
N LYS A 274 -5.28 -6.96 -14.25
CA LYS A 274 -4.54 -8.22 -14.46
C LYS A 274 -3.23 -7.98 -15.20
N ALA A 275 -3.27 -7.25 -16.31
CA ALA A 275 -2.07 -6.89 -17.08
C ALA A 275 -1.07 -6.05 -16.25
N SER A 276 -1.57 -5.11 -15.45
CA SER A 276 -0.71 -4.34 -14.55
C SER A 276 -0.05 -5.23 -13.48
N ILE A 277 -0.68 -6.32 -13.06
CA ILE A 277 -0.17 -7.17 -11.97
C ILE A 277 0.76 -8.26 -12.50
N SER A 278 0.45 -8.85 -13.65
CA SER A 278 1.09 -10.07 -14.17
C SER A 278 2.57 -9.94 -14.49
N GLU A 279 3.09 -8.73 -14.66
CA GLU A 279 4.46 -8.48 -15.09
C GLU A 279 5.11 -7.41 -14.23
N LEU A 280 6.35 -7.60 -13.77
CA LEU A 280 7.14 -6.58 -13.08
C LEU A 280 8.33 -6.17 -13.96
N HIS A 281 8.40 -4.89 -14.31
CA HIS A 281 9.53 -4.25 -15.02
C HIS A 281 9.49 -2.72 -14.80
N ILE A 282 10.43 -1.96 -15.36
CA ILE A 282 10.59 -0.51 -15.12
C ILE A 282 9.36 0.31 -15.56
N GLY A 283 8.67 -0.13 -16.60
CA GLY A 283 7.40 0.43 -17.07
C GLY A 283 6.16 -0.13 -16.37
N ASN A 284 6.32 -1.10 -15.47
CA ASN A 284 5.22 -1.73 -14.74
C ASN A 284 5.70 -2.24 -13.36
N THR A 285 5.99 -1.30 -12.47
CA THR A 285 6.47 -1.59 -11.12
C THR A 285 5.31 -1.93 -10.17
N CYS A 286 5.60 -2.28 -8.91
CA CYS A 286 4.57 -2.40 -7.86
C CYS A 286 3.80 -1.08 -7.62
N ARG A 287 4.45 0.08 -7.85
CA ARG A 287 3.81 1.40 -7.78
C ARG A 287 2.75 1.57 -8.87
N HIS A 288 3.03 1.11 -10.08
CA HIS A 288 2.08 1.20 -11.20
C HIS A 288 0.83 0.37 -10.93
N SER A 289 0.99 -0.87 -10.46
CA SER A 289 -0.15 -1.73 -10.12
C SER A 289 -0.94 -1.20 -8.94
N ALA A 290 -0.27 -0.65 -7.91
CA ALA A 290 -0.94 0.00 -6.79
C ALA A 290 -1.76 1.22 -7.24
N ILE A 291 -1.23 2.06 -8.14
CA ILE A 291 -1.97 3.18 -8.75
C ILE A 291 -3.16 2.64 -9.54
N ALA A 292 -2.96 1.66 -10.43
CA ALA A 292 -4.03 1.12 -11.27
C ALA A 292 -5.19 0.54 -10.45
N LEU A 293 -4.88 -0.21 -9.38
CA LEU A 293 -5.87 -0.71 -8.43
C LEU A 293 -6.59 0.43 -7.73
N LEU A 294 -5.84 1.40 -7.21
CA LEU A 294 -6.38 2.55 -6.48
C LEU A 294 -7.32 3.41 -7.34
N GLU A 295 -6.94 3.71 -8.57
CA GLU A 295 -7.76 4.49 -9.51
C GLU A 295 -9.01 3.73 -9.92
N THR A 296 -8.92 2.41 -10.09
CA THR A 296 -10.08 1.57 -10.39
C THR A 296 -11.12 1.68 -9.29
N ILE A 297 -10.69 1.49 -8.03
CA ILE A 297 -11.59 1.53 -6.86
C ILE A 297 -12.15 2.93 -6.61
N ARG A 298 -11.32 3.96 -6.75
CA ARG A 298 -11.77 5.35 -6.52
C ARG A 298 -12.61 5.91 -7.65
N HIS A 299 -12.57 5.28 -8.83
CA HIS A 299 -13.13 5.81 -10.07
C HIS A 299 -12.61 7.21 -10.42
N ALA A 300 -11.37 7.50 -10.03
CA ALA A 300 -10.72 8.79 -10.22
C ALA A 300 -9.20 8.64 -10.25
N PRO A 301 -8.49 9.52 -10.97
CA PRO A 301 -7.04 9.53 -10.96
C PRO A 301 -6.49 9.78 -9.56
N VAL A 302 -5.28 9.28 -9.30
CA VAL A 302 -4.55 9.64 -8.08
C VAL A 302 -4.15 11.11 -8.10
N SER A 303 -3.86 11.66 -6.91
CA SER A 303 -3.29 13.01 -6.78
C SER A 303 -2.06 13.19 -7.67
N SER A 304 -1.86 14.37 -8.24
CA SER A 304 -0.63 14.71 -8.97
C SER A 304 0.62 14.66 -8.09
N LEU A 305 0.45 14.69 -6.76
CA LEU A 305 1.53 14.48 -5.80
C LEU A 305 1.97 13.01 -5.69
N VAL A 306 1.17 12.06 -6.19
CA VAL A 306 1.52 10.65 -6.25
C VAL A 306 2.24 10.37 -7.57
N SER A 307 3.56 10.44 -7.52
CA SER A 307 4.39 10.09 -8.68
C SER A 307 4.33 8.58 -8.97
N SER A 308 4.18 8.22 -10.24
CA SER A 308 4.41 6.86 -10.75
C SER A 308 5.90 6.49 -10.74
N ILE A 309 6.79 7.48 -10.66
CA ILE A 309 8.23 7.26 -10.52
C ILE A 309 8.47 6.58 -9.18
N PHE A 310 8.94 5.35 -9.29
CA PHE A 310 9.01 4.41 -8.20
C PHE A 310 9.92 4.86 -7.03
N PHE A 311 11.00 5.62 -7.32
CA PHE A 311 11.94 6.08 -6.30
C PHE A 311 11.45 7.26 -5.48
N MET A 312 10.42 7.97 -5.94
CA MET A 312 9.87 9.12 -5.22
C MET A 312 9.04 8.65 -4.02
N ASP A 313 9.29 9.27 -2.87
CA ASP A 313 8.42 9.08 -1.71
C ASP A 313 7.06 9.74 -1.91
N LEU A 314 6.08 9.24 -1.16
CA LEU A 314 4.73 9.77 -1.14
C LEU A 314 4.63 10.97 -0.16
N PRO A 315 3.61 11.83 -0.29
CA PRO A 315 3.55 13.12 0.41
C PRO A 315 3.52 13.06 1.94
N CYS A 316 2.97 11.99 2.51
CA CYS A 316 2.86 11.82 3.96
C CYS A 316 3.78 10.72 4.45
N GLU A 317 4.15 10.74 5.73
CA GLU A 317 4.96 9.71 6.35
C GLU A 317 4.34 9.19 7.65
N THR A 318 4.56 7.91 7.94
CA THR A 318 4.24 7.32 9.23
C THR A 318 5.20 6.18 9.56
N VAL A 319 5.00 5.55 10.71
CA VAL A 319 5.70 4.35 11.13
C VAL A 319 4.68 3.24 11.32
N LEU A 320 4.97 2.05 10.81
CA LEU A 320 4.17 0.87 11.11
C LEU A 320 4.64 0.26 12.42
N GLU A 321 3.75 0.18 13.40
CA GLU A 321 3.92 -0.55 14.65
C GLU A 321 3.03 -1.80 14.58
N TYR A 322 3.64 -2.99 14.67
CA TYR A 322 2.94 -4.27 14.49
C TYR A 322 2.20 -4.40 13.14
N GLY A 323 2.74 -3.77 12.09
CA GLY A 323 2.15 -3.76 10.75
C GLY A 323 1.02 -2.73 10.55
N LYS A 324 0.72 -1.88 11.53
CA LYS A 324 -0.34 -0.86 11.49
C LYS A 324 0.22 0.55 11.64
N PRO A 325 -0.36 1.58 11.01
CA PRO A 325 0.06 2.97 11.23
C PRO A 325 0.10 3.36 12.71
N CYS A 326 1.18 4.03 13.12
CA CYS A 326 1.41 4.43 14.50
C CYS A 326 0.32 5.41 14.96
N LYS A 327 -0.33 5.11 16.10
CA LYS A 327 -1.41 5.94 16.66
C LYS A 327 -0.97 7.33 17.13
N ARG A 328 0.34 7.54 17.30
CA ARG A 328 0.95 8.80 17.75
C ARG A 328 1.23 9.77 16.59
N ILE A 329 1.26 9.27 15.36
CA ILE A 329 1.50 10.06 14.16
C ILE A 329 0.14 10.23 13.45
N PRO A 330 -0.25 11.44 13.04
CA PRO A 330 -1.49 11.63 12.30
C PRO A 330 -1.47 10.86 10.96
N TYR A 331 -2.58 10.20 10.66
CA TYR A 331 -2.83 9.50 9.41
C TYR A 331 -3.88 10.25 8.60
N TYR A 332 -3.43 11.04 7.62
CA TYR A 332 -4.29 11.94 6.86
C TYR A 332 -4.98 11.21 5.70
N VAL A 333 -6.30 11.30 5.66
CA VAL A 333 -7.14 10.70 4.61
C VAL A 333 -7.88 11.81 3.87
N LEU A 334 -7.55 12.01 2.59
CA LEU A 334 -8.21 13.00 1.74
C LEU A 334 -9.64 12.56 1.42
N PRO A 335 -10.61 13.48 1.33
CA PRO A 335 -11.97 13.14 0.88
C PRO A 335 -11.98 12.69 -0.60
N PRO A 336 -13.14 12.30 -1.16
CA PRO A 336 -13.27 12.10 -2.61
C PRO A 336 -12.78 13.34 -3.38
N PRO A 337 -12.14 13.18 -4.54
CA PRO A 337 -11.57 14.32 -5.26
C PRO A 337 -12.67 15.08 -6.03
N PRO A 338 -12.48 16.37 -6.35
CA PRO A 338 -13.46 17.19 -7.08
C PRO A 338 -13.98 16.58 -8.39
N VAL A 339 -13.15 15.76 -9.07
CA VAL A 339 -13.51 15.10 -10.34
C VAL A 339 -14.59 14.02 -10.19
N THR A 340 -14.79 13.44 -9.00
CA THR A 340 -15.86 12.47 -8.75
C THR A 340 -17.19 13.12 -8.40
N ILE A 341 -17.22 14.43 -8.23
CA ILE A 341 -18.42 15.15 -7.81
C ILE A 341 -19.09 15.72 -9.05
N ASP A 342 -20.33 15.32 -9.26
CA ASP A 342 -21.20 15.92 -10.26
C ASP A 342 -21.69 17.28 -9.73
N GLU A 343 -20.99 18.34 -10.13
CA GLU A 343 -21.31 19.73 -9.84
C GLU A 343 -21.32 20.51 -11.15
N SER A 344 -22.51 20.96 -11.54
CA SER A 344 -22.74 21.69 -12.79
C SER A 344 -22.32 23.15 -12.70
N ASN A 345 -22.29 23.74 -11.49
CA ASN A 345 -21.89 25.12 -11.31
C ASN A 345 -20.35 25.25 -11.26
N ASN A 346 -19.78 25.89 -12.28
CA ASN A 346 -18.33 26.10 -12.41
C ASN A 346 -17.71 26.85 -11.22
N THR A 347 -18.44 27.78 -10.61
CA THR A 347 -17.97 28.53 -9.43
C THR A 347 -17.87 27.61 -8.21
N LYS A 348 -18.90 26.79 -7.96
CA LYS A 348 -18.86 25.79 -6.87
C LYS A 348 -17.74 24.78 -7.11
N LYS A 349 -17.58 24.30 -8.35
CA LYS A 349 -16.49 23.41 -8.77
C LYS A 349 -15.10 24.02 -8.51
N LYS A 350 -14.93 25.31 -8.77
CA LYS A 350 -13.69 26.05 -8.47
C LYS A 350 -13.42 26.10 -6.96
N VAL A 351 -14.44 26.42 -6.16
CA VAL A 351 -14.35 26.46 -4.69
C VAL A 351 -13.91 25.11 -4.11
N ILE A 352 -14.57 24.01 -4.49
CA ILE A 352 -14.22 22.67 -3.99
C ILE A 352 -12.81 22.26 -4.43
N THR A 353 -12.40 22.65 -5.64
CA THR A 353 -11.05 22.36 -6.17
C THR A 353 -9.97 23.11 -5.38
N MET A 354 -10.22 24.38 -5.03
CA MET A 354 -9.29 25.18 -4.23
C MET A 354 -9.18 24.62 -2.79
N LEU A 355 -10.29 24.21 -2.17
CA LEU A 355 -10.30 23.57 -0.85
C LEU A 355 -9.50 22.26 -0.86
N TYR A 356 -9.77 21.38 -1.82
CA TYR A 356 -9.08 20.10 -1.97
C TYR A 356 -7.58 20.29 -2.17
N SER A 357 -7.19 21.14 -3.13
CA SER A 357 -5.77 21.44 -3.41
C SER A 357 -5.06 21.98 -2.17
N ARG A 358 -5.74 22.73 -1.31
CA ARG A 358 -5.15 23.22 -0.05
C ARG A 358 -4.93 22.11 0.97
N MET A 359 -5.87 21.18 1.09
CA MET A 359 -5.73 20.00 1.95
C MET A 359 -4.56 19.12 1.53
N GLU A 360 -4.32 18.97 0.23
CA GLU A 360 -3.15 18.21 -0.27
C GLU A 360 -1.83 18.94 0.04
N ASN A 361 -1.71 20.19 -0.41
CA ASN A 361 -0.46 20.94 -0.30
C ASN A 361 -0.08 21.27 1.14
N MET A 362 -1.05 21.31 2.07
CA MET A 362 -0.72 21.62 3.46
C MET A 362 0.10 20.54 4.16
N LEU A 363 -0.02 19.29 3.72
CA LEU A 363 0.64 18.13 4.33
C LEU A 363 2.13 18.08 4.01
N LEU A 364 2.58 18.78 2.96
CA LEU A 364 3.98 18.86 2.53
C LEU A 364 4.88 19.70 3.45
N LEU A 365 4.31 20.49 4.36
CA LEU A 365 5.06 21.49 5.15
C LEU A 365 5.35 21.02 6.58
N GLU A 366 4.30 20.79 7.36
CA GLU A 366 4.42 20.39 8.78
C GLU A 366 3.28 19.43 9.14
N PRO A 367 3.30 18.20 8.60
CA PRO A 367 2.21 17.24 8.78
C PRO A 367 2.03 16.83 10.24
N ASN A 368 3.04 16.94 11.09
CA ASN A 368 2.93 16.51 12.48
C ASN A 368 2.41 17.59 13.44
N SER A 369 2.29 18.85 13.01
CA SER A 369 1.87 19.93 13.92
C SER A 369 0.37 19.86 14.23
N SER A 370 0.01 20.16 15.49
CA SER A 370 -1.40 20.18 15.92
C SER A 370 -2.21 21.20 15.11
N SER A 371 -1.61 22.33 14.73
CA SER A 371 -2.24 23.34 13.86
C SER A 371 -2.58 22.77 12.48
N THR A 372 -1.66 22.01 11.85
CA THR A 372 -1.94 21.36 10.55
C THR A 372 -3.07 20.35 10.69
N GLN A 373 -3.06 19.52 11.74
CA GLN A 373 -4.10 18.51 12.00
C GLN A 373 -5.49 19.15 12.11
N LYS A 374 -5.62 20.19 12.94
CA LYS A 374 -6.89 20.92 13.13
C LYS A 374 -7.35 21.56 11.83
N LYS A 375 -6.47 22.29 11.13
CA LYS A 375 -6.83 22.96 9.87
C LYS A 375 -7.22 21.98 8.78
N PHE A 376 -6.53 20.85 8.67
CA PHE A 376 -6.89 19.80 7.72
C PHE A 376 -8.29 19.28 8.01
N LEU A 377 -8.60 18.97 9.28
CA LEU A 377 -9.92 18.49 9.69
C LEU A 377 -11.01 19.51 9.38
N ARG A 378 -10.80 20.78 9.76
CA ARG A 378 -11.76 21.87 9.46
C ARG A 378 -12.01 22.04 7.96
N LEU A 379 -10.96 22.05 7.15
CA LEU A 379 -11.12 22.14 5.69
C LEU A 379 -11.83 20.91 5.10
N LYS A 380 -11.59 19.73 5.65
CA LYS A 380 -12.26 18.50 5.24
C LYS A 380 -13.76 18.53 5.59
N GLU A 381 -14.10 18.98 6.79
CA GLU A 381 -15.50 19.21 7.21
C GLU A 381 -16.20 20.17 6.24
N LEU A 382 -15.62 21.36 6.02
CA LEU A 382 -16.17 22.33 5.08
C LEU A 382 -16.35 21.76 3.67
N TYR A 383 -15.34 21.03 3.18
CA TYR A 383 -15.40 20.38 1.88
C TYR A 383 -16.57 19.40 1.79
N LEU A 384 -16.69 18.50 2.78
CA LEU A 384 -17.74 17.48 2.84
C LEU A 384 -19.13 18.10 2.97
N ASP A 385 -19.28 19.19 3.73
CA ASP A 385 -20.56 19.90 3.85
C ASP A 385 -21.01 20.52 2.52
N ILE A 386 -20.07 21.06 1.74
CA ILE A 386 -20.37 21.68 0.44
C ILE A 386 -20.77 20.62 -0.60
N VAL A 387 -20.09 19.47 -0.62
CA VAL A 387 -20.30 18.43 -1.64
C VAL A 387 -21.36 17.40 -1.25
N GLY A 388 -21.67 17.30 0.04
CA GLY A 388 -22.60 16.34 0.63
C GLY A 388 -24.06 16.60 0.26
N PRO A 389 -25.00 15.80 0.79
CA PRO A 389 -26.43 15.87 0.41
C PRO A 389 -27.10 17.19 0.79
N SER A 390 -26.58 17.90 1.79
CA SER A 390 -27.05 19.22 2.22
C SER A 390 -26.54 20.37 1.34
N LYS A 391 -26.48 20.17 0.01
CA LYS A 391 -25.93 21.16 -0.93
C LYS A 391 -26.65 22.50 -0.81
N SER A 392 -25.92 23.56 -0.50
CA SER A 392 -26.42 24.93 -0.69
C SER A 392 -26.80 25.10 -2.16
N SER A 393 -28.08 25.38 -2.44
CA SER A 393 -28.60 25.38 -3.81
C SER A 393 -28.07 26.57 -4.60
N SER A 394 -27.90 27.74 -3.97
CA SER A 394 -27.40 28.97 -4.62
C SER A 394 -25.98 29.39 -4.20
N ILE A 395 -25.36 30.26 -5.00
CA ILE A 395 -24.03 30.85 -4.71
C ILE A 395 -24.09 31.78 -3.48
N GLU A 396 -25.20 32.46 -3.27
CA GLU A 396 -25.44 33.35 -2.13
C GLU A 396 -25.51 32.56 -0.83
N GLN A 397 -26.23 31.44 -0.83
CA GLN A 397 -26.28 30.55 0.33
C GLN A 397 -24.91 29.98 0.65
N LEU A 398 -24.15 29.56 -0.36
CA LEU A 398 -22.78 29.08 -0.19
C LEU A 398 -21.86 30.16 0.40
N LEU A 399 -21.98 31.41 -0.06
CA LEU A 399 -21.22 32.54 0.46
C LEU A 399 -21.55 32.83 1.94
N ILE A 400 -22.84 32.86 2.29
CA ILE A 400 -23.29 33.04 3.68
C ILE A 400 -22.75 31.90 4.55
N TYR A 401 -22.81 30.68 4.04
CA TYR A 401 -22.30 29.49 4.73
C TYR A 401 -20.80 29.60 5.01
N ILE A 402 -19.99 29.89 3.98
CA ILE A 402 -18.52 30.01 4.13
C ILE A 402 -18.15 31.14 5.10
N ARG A 403 -18.84 32.28 5.06
CA ARG A 403 -18.60 33.39 6.02
C ARG A 403 -18.88 32.96 7.46
N THR A 404 -20.05 32.34 7.68
CA THR A 404 -20.45 31.83 9.00
C THR A 404 -19.45 30.80 9.52
N TRP A 405 -19.08 29.84 8.67
CA TRP A 405 -18.10 28.80 9.00
C TRP A 405 -16.72 29.39 9.31
N LYS A 406 -16.26 30.39 8.55
CA LYS A 406 -14.98 31.07 8.76
C LYS A 406 -14.94 31.75 10.11
N ASP A 407 -16.00 32.46 10.48
CA ASP A 407 -16.08 33.18 11.75
C ASP A 407 -16.05 32.20 12.94
N GLN A 408 -16.78 31.09 12.84
CA GLN A 408 -16.78 30.03 13.85
C GLN A 408 -15.41 29.34 14.00
N ASN A 409 -14.66 29.20 12.90
CA ASN A 409 -13.38 28.48 12.88
C ASN A 409 -12.15 29.41 12.87
N LYS A 410 -12.35 30.73 13.06
CA LYS A 410 -11.31 31.75 12.91
C LYS A 410 -10.06 31.47 13.74
N GLY A 411 -10.25 31.01 14.98
CA GLY A 411 -9.15 30.66 15.90
C GLY A 411 -8.21 29.62 15.30
N ASP A 412 -8.74 28.53 14.75
CA ASP A 412 -7.92 27.49 14.12
C ASP A 412 -7.29 27.97 12.81
N LEU A 413 -8.02 28.76 12.02
CA LEU A 413 -7.59 29.22 10.70
C LEU A 413 -6.45 30.25 10.75
N GLN A 414 -6.42 31.13 11.75
CA GLN A 414 -5.44 32.21 11.83
C GLN A 414 -4.05 31.76 12.31
N VAL A 415 -3.96 30.70 13.11
CA VAL A 415 -2.70 30.22 13.71
C VAL A 415 -1.61 30.05 12.65
N LEU A 416 -0.47 30.71 12.82
CA LEU A 416 0.68 30.49 11.95
C LEU A 416 1.36 29.17 12.31
N ARG A 417 1.82 28.42 11.31
CA ARG A 417 2.53 27.15 11.53
C ARG A 417 3.94 27.37 12.07
N LYS A 418 4.61 28.38 11.52
CA LYS A 418 5.87 28.92 12.02
C LYS A 418 5.67 30.37 12.40
N THR A 419 5.95 30.67 13.66
CA THR A 419 6.07 32.03 14.17
C THR A 419 7.54 32.43 14.16
N TYR A 420 7.80 33.68 13.83
CA TYR A 420 9.11 34.31 13.89
C TYR A 420 9.04 35.47 14.88
N PHE A 421 10.19 35.91 15.41
CA PHE A 421 10.23 36.98 16.42
C PHE A 421 9.59 38.30 15.94
N TRP A 422 9.56 38.56 14.62
CA TRP A 422 8.92 39.74 14.06
C TRP A 422 7.40 39.61 13.90
N ASP A 423 6.83 38.42 14.08
CA ASP A 423 5.37 38.23 14.05
C ASP A 423 4.68 38.84 15.29
N ASP A 424 5.46 39.13 16.35
CA ASP A 424 5.00 39.82 17.56
C ASP A 424 5.05 41.37 17.42
N LEU A 425 5.59 41.88 16.30
CA LEU A 425 5.62 43.32 16.04
C LEU A 425 4.23 43.81 15.61
N PRO A 426 3.69 44.88 16.22
CA PRO A 426 2.29 45.29 16.02
C PRO A 426 1.94 45.70 14.57
N PHE A 427 2.95 45.94 13.74
CA PHE A 427 2.82 46.36 12.34
C PHE A 427 2.93 45.21 11.32
N ILE A 428 3.31 43.99 11.72
CA ILE A 428 3.45 42.84 10.82
C ILE A 428 2.33 41.81 11.09
N LYS A 429 1.14 42.04 10.52
CA LYS A 429 0.04 41.07 10.59
C LYS A 429 0.14 40.04 9.47
N ARG A 430 0.77 38.90 9.74
CA ARG A 430 0.77 37.77 8.80
C ARG A 430 -0.52 36.97 8.89
N GLN A 431 -1.08 36.67 7.73
CA GLN A 431 -2.24 35.81 7.58
C GLN A 431 -1.79 34.41 7.16
N SER A 432 -2.32 33.39 7.82
CA SER A 432 -2.07 31.99 7.43
C SER A 432 -2.57 31.74 6.00
N SER A 433 -1.87 30.92 5.20
CA SER A 433 -2.31 30.65 3.83
C SER A 433 -3.66 29.93 3.75
N THR A 434 -4.10 29.28 4.84
CA THR A 434 -5.46 28.73 4.91
C THR A 434 -6.48 29.85 5.05
N MET A 435 -6.24 30.85 5.90
CA MET A 435 -7.13 32.01 5.99
C MET A 435 -7.12 32.84 4.70
N LYS A 436 -5.96 32.96 4.02
CA LYS A 436 -5.89 33.62 2.70
C LYS A 436 -6.77 32.92 1.67
N LEU A 437 -6.73 31.59 1.64
CA LEU A 437 -7.61 30.80 0.77
C LEU A 437 -9.08 31.12 1.05
N ILE A 438 -9.52 31.07 2.32
CA ILE A 438 -10.94 31.30 2.63
C ILE A 438 -11.40 32.69 2.19
N ASN A 439 -10.58 33.73 2.38
CA ASN A 439 -10.88 35.06 1.84
C ASN A 439 -11.00 35.04 0.30
N GLN A 440 -10.10 34.34 -0.40
CA GLN A 440 -10.19 34.20 -1.85
C GLN A 440 -11.48 33.48 -2.29
N LEU A 441 -11.94 32.47 -1.54
CA LEU A 441 -13.22 31.81 -1.83
C LEU A 441 -14.40 32.78 -1.70
N GLU A 442 -14.40 33.63 -0.67
CA GLU A 442 -15.43 34.66 -0.50
C GLU A 442 -15.43 35.68 -1.65
N GLU A 443 -14.26 36.15 -2.07
CA GLU A 443 -14.11 37.08 -3.19
C GLU A 443 -14.62 36.47 -4.51
N GLU A 444 -14.26 35.20 -4.78
CA GLU A 444 -14.71 34.47 -5.96
C GLU A 444 -16.24 34.28 -5.96
N LEU A 445 -16.84 33.91 -4.83
CA LEU A 445 -18.29 33.77 -4.72
C LEU A 445 -19.01 35.11 -4.83
N GLN A 446 -18.46 36.17 -4.23
CA GLN A 446 -19.02 37.52 -4.30
C GLN A 446 -19.00 38.06 -5.74
N LYS A 447 -17.94 37.80 -6.50
CA LYS A 447 -17.83 38.20 -7.92
C LYS A 447 -18.87 37.51 -8.80
N ASN A 448 -19.18 36.26 -8.51
CA ASN A 448 -20.09 35.43 -9.30
C ASN A 448 -21.55 35.48 -8.81
N LYS A 449 -21.86 36.31 -7.80
CA LYS A 449 -23.22 36.60 -7.32
C LYS A 449 -24.01 37.53 -8.26
N THR A 450 -23.31 38.37 -9.02
CA THR A 450 -23.89 39.47 -9.81
C THR A 450 -24.20 39.21 -11.31
N PRO A 451 -23.91 38.06 -11.97
CA PRO A 451 -24.13 37.95 -13.42
C PRO A 451 -25.59 37.97 -13.89
N GLU A 452 -26.57 37.65 -13.04
CA GLU A 452 -27.98 37.45 -13.46
C GLU A 452 -28.81 38.74 -13.57
N LEU A 453 -28.23 39.92 -13.31
CA LEU A 453 -28.93 41.22 -13.38
C LEU A 453 -28.51 42.09 -14.58
N SER A 454 -27.64 41.58 -15.46
CA SER A 454 -27.10 42.32 -16.61
C SER A 454 -27.31 41.64 -17.96
N SER A 455 -28.27 40.72 -18.07
CA SER A 455 -28.70 40.10 -19.34
C SER A 455 -30.14 40.42 -19.65
#